data_AF-A0A1H7X6Y8-F1
#
_entry.id   AF-A0A1H7X6Y8-F1
#
_cell.length_a   1.000
_cell.length_b   1.000
_cell.length_c   1.000
_cell.angle_alpha   90.00
_cell.angle_beta   90.00
_cell.angle_gamma   90.00
#
_symmetry.space_group_name_H-M   'P 1'
#
loop_
_entity.id
_entity.type
_entity.pdbx_description
1 polymer ?
#
loop_
_entity_poly.entity_id
_entity_poly.type
_entity_poly.pdbx_seq_one_letter_code
_entity_poly.pdbx_strand_id
1 'polypeptide(L)'
;MNNKNMVKARIAILATAIILLEIGAIYIHDNLSTYFIYYARHIPHAEGTNPEMVFILDHLDSMGGSTIEGLRYDTDGNNSIINEKNSLILIQSSSSEFVQYEALAEGTYEEYYRTYQFDKSGKFYSYYYQKADVWKDVYDKSDTRKQEAQRYVDEVIDPIVKKMEIKPKVNLQWWFNKKYQERFN
;
A
#
# COMPACT_ATOMS: atom_id res chain seq x y z
N MET A 1 -47.20 -23.39 24.08
CA MET A 1 -45.76 -23.72 23.94
C MET A 1 -45.10 -23.60 25.32
N ASN A 2 -44.41 -24.62 25.84
CA ASN A 2 -43.84 -24.58 27.20
C ASN A 2 -42.73 -23.50 27.30
N ASN A 3 -42.67 -22.74 28.41
CA ASN A 3 -41.73 -21.63 28.62
C ASN A 3 -40.27 -22.06 28.39
N LYS A 4 -39.92 -23.30 28.78
CA LYS A 4 -38.60 -23.90 28.53
C LYS A 4 -38.26 -24.04 27.04
N ASN A 5 -39.24 -24.35 26.19
CA ASN A 5 -39.06 -24.47 24.74
C ASN A 5 -38.93 -23.10 24.07
N MET A 6 -39.63 -22.09 24.58
CA MET A 6 -39.52 -20.71 24.12
C MET A 6 -38.13 -20.11 24.44
N VAL A 7 -37.60 -20.37 25.64
CA VAL A 7 -36.24 -19.94 26.02
C VAL A 7 -35.19 -20.63 25.15
N LYS A 8 -35.29 -21.94 24.92
CA LYS A 8 -34.39 -22.68 24.03
C LYS A 8 -34.41 -22.14 22.60
N ALA A 9 -35.59 -21.84 22.06
CA ALA A 9 -35.73 -21.26 20.72
C ALA A 9 -35.05 -19.88 20.63
N ARG A 10 -35.21 -19.02 21.64
CA ARG A 10 -34.53 -17.71 21.69
C ARG A 10 -33.01 -17.83 21.75
N ILE A 11 -32.48 -18.76 22.56
CA ILE A 11 -31.05 -19.03 22.63
C ILE A 11 -30.53 -19.53 21.27
N ALA A 12 -31.25 -20.44 20.62
CA ALA A 12 -30.87 -20.94 19.31
C ALA A 12 -30.84 -19.83 18.25
N ILE A 13 -31.85 -18.94 18.23
CA ILE A 13 -31.87 -17.79 17.31
C ILE A 13 -30.68 -16.85 17.57
N LEU A 14 -30.40 -16.55 18.83
CA LEU A 14 -29.28 -15.68 19.21
C LEU A 14 -27.94 -16.30 18.80
N ALA A 15 -27.74 -17.59 19.07
CA ALA A 15 -26.52 -18.31 18.69
C ALA A 15 -26.33 -18.32 17.17
N THR A 16 -27.39 -18.58 16.40
CA THR A 16 -27.34 -18.52 14.93
C THR A 16 -27.00 -17.11 14.44
N ALA A 17 -27.58 -16.06 15.03
CA ALA A 17 -27.27 -14.69 14.66
C ALA A 17 -25.79 -14.34 14.92
N ILE A 18 -25.24 -14.77 16.06
CA ILE A 18 -23.81 -14.58 16.38
C ILE A 18 -22.93 -15.28 15.36
N ILE A 19 -23.20 -16.55 15.04
CA ILE A 19 -22.44 -17.32 14.05
C ILE A 19 -22.48 -16.64 12.67
N LEU A 20 -23.64 -16.14 12.25
CA LEU A 20 -23.77 -15.43 10.97
C LEU A 20 -22.98 -14.11 10.95
N LEU A 21 -22.94 -13.39 12.07
CA LEU A 21 -22.14 -12.18 12.21
C LEU A 21 -20.64 -12.47 12.12
N GLU A 22 -20.17 -13.54 12.78
CA GLU A 22 -18.77 -13.97 12.73
C GLU A 22 -18.35 -14.37 11.31
N ILE A 23 -19.15 -15.22 10.65
CA ILE A 23 -18.89 -15.63 9.26
C ILE A 23 -18.90 -14.41 8.34
N GLY A 24 -19.83 -13.47 8.54
CA GLY A 24 -19.89 -12.23 7.78
C GLY A 24 -18.65 -11.35 7.98
N ALA A 25 -18.16 -11.23 9.22
CA ALA A 25 -16.95 -10.47 9.53
C ALA A 25 -15.70 -11.08 8.89
N ILE A 26 -15.56 -12.42 8.94
CA ILE A 26 -14.47 -13.14 8.27
C ILE A 26 -14.53 -12.91 6.76
N TYR A 27 -15.72 -13.06 6.15
CA TYR A 27 -15.89 -12.83 4.71
C TYR A 27 -15.51 -11.40 4.30
N ILE A 28 -15.92 -10.39 5.09
CA ILE A 28 -15.56 -8.99 4.83
C ILE A 28 -14.05 -8.82 4.91
N HIS A 29 -13.41 -9.35 5.95
CA HIS A 29 -11.97 -9.27 6.12
C HIS A 29 -11.22 -9.90 4.93
N ASP A 30 -11.56 -11.15 4.58
CA ASP A 30 -10.93 -11.89 3.49
C ASP A 30 -11.13 -11.20 2.14
N ASN A 31 -12.33 -10.67 1.89
CA ASN A 31 -12.63 -9.96 0.66
C ASN A 31 -11.82 -8.66 0.55
N LEU A 32 -11.80 -7.83 1.59
CA LEU A 32 -11.03 -6.60 1.58
C LEU A 32 -9.52 -6.85 1.46
N SER A 33 -9.02 -7.92 2.10
CA SER A 33 -7.61 -8.33 2.03
C SER A 33 -7.25 -8.92 0.66
N THR A 34 -8.12 -9.74 0.06
CA THR A 34 -7.83 -10.37 -1.25
C THR A 34 -7.90 -9.37 -2.40
N TYR A 35 -8.84 -8.42 -2.34
CA TYR A 35 -9.13 -7.49 -3.43
C TYR A 35 -8.66 -6.06 -3.14
N PHE A 36 -7.70 -5.89 -2.23
CA PHE A 36 -7.26 -4.57 -1.78
C PHE A 36 -6.75 -3.68 -2.91
N ILE A 37 -6.08 -4.23 -3.92
CA ILE A 37 -5.60 -3.50 -5.11
C ILE A 37 -6.78 -2.91 -5.89
N TYR A 38 -7.82 -3.71 -6.13
CA TYR A 38 -9.03 -3.24 -6.79
C TYR A 38 -9.66 -2.08 -5.99
N TYR A 39 -9.75 -2.21 -4.67
CA TYR A 39 -10.34 -1.17 -3.85
C TYR A 39 -9.48 0.08 -3.73
N ALA A 40 -8.15 -0.06 -3.63
CA ALA A 40 -7.18 1.03 -3.56
C ALA A 40 -7.22 1.88 -4.83
N ARG A 41 -7.30 1.26 -6.01
CA ARG A 41 -7.43 1.96 -7.29
C ARG A 41 -8.70 2.80 -7.42
N HIS A 42 -9.78 2.41 -6.74
CA HIS A 42 -11.09 3.06 -6.84
C HIS A 42 -11.45 3.88 -5.59
N ILE A 43 -10.51 4.06 -4.65
CA ILE A 43 -10.74 4.91 -3.49
C ILE A 43 -10.76 6.38 -3.95
N PRO A 44 -11.73 7.21 -3.54
CA PRO A 44 -11.63 8.64 -3.79
C PRO A 44 -10.41 9.20 -3.05
N HIS A 45 -9.58 9.97 -3.75
CA HIS A 45 -8.37 10.52 -3.16
C HIS A 45 -7.98 11.86 -3.81
N ALA A 46 -7.16 12.65 -3.12
CA ALA A 46 -6.63 13.91 -3.60
C ALA A 46 -5.62 13.71 -4.75
N GLU A 47 -5.38 14.78 -5.50
CA GLU A 47 -4.40 14.75 -6.59
C GLU A 47 -2.98 14.53 -6.05
N GLY A 48 -2.26 13.61 -6.69
CA GLY A 48 -0.86 13.31 -6.40
C GLY A 48 -0.63 12.35 -5.23
N THR A 49 -1.68 11.83 -4.58
CA THR A 49 -1.57 10.69 -3.65
C THR A 49 -1.48 9.37 -4.41
N ASN A 50 -0.91 8.33 -3.82
CA ASN A 50 -0.79 7.01 -4.46
C ASN A 50 -1.28 5.88 -3.53
N PRO A 51 -2.59 5.58 -3.52
CA PRO A 51 -3.14 4.51 -2.70
C PRO A 51 -2.59 3.14 -3.05
N GLU A 52 -2.41 2.82 -4.34
CA GLU A 52 -1.90 1.52 -4.77
C GLU A 52 -0.51 1.24 -4.20
N MET A 53 0.41 2.20 -4.32
CA MET A 53 1.74 2.13 -3.71
C MET A 53 1.69 1.89 -2.21
N VAL A 54 0.89 2.69 -1.49
CA VAL A 54 0.73 2.62 -0.04
C VAL A 54 0.24 1.24 0.39
N PHE A 55 -0.83 0.74 -0.24
CA PHE A 55 -1.39 -0.54 0.15
C PHE A 55 -0.47 -1.72 -0.20
N ILE A 56 0.22 -1.67 -1.33
CA ILE A 56 1.19 -2.70 -1.72
C ILE A 56 2.30 -2.78 -0.67
N LEU A 57 2.91 -1.66 -0.29
CA LEU A 57 4.00 -1.66 0.68
C LEU A 57 3.53 -2.03 2.08
N ASP A 58 2.35 -1.54 2.51
CA ASP A 58 1.80 -1.82 3.84
C ASP A 58 1.41 -3.28 4.06
N HIS A 59 1.13 -4.04 2.99
CA HIS A 59 0.69 -5.43 3.07
C HIS A 59 1.67 -6.40 2.38
N LEU A 60 2.89 -5.95 2.08
CA LEU A 60 3.84 -6.72 1.27
C LEU A 60 4.21 -8.07 1.91
N ASP A 61 4.33 -8.09 3.23
CA ASP A 61 4.57 -9.28 4.06
C ASP A 61 3.49 -10.36 3.88
N SER A 62 2.24 -9.95 3.69
CA SER A 62 1.12 -10.86 3.46
C SER A 62 1.02 -11.37 2.01
N MET A 63 1.73 -10.73 1.06
CA MET A 63 1.69 -11.09 -0.36
C MET A 63 2.59 -12.29 -0.72
N GLY A 64 3.41 -12.76 0.23
CA GLY A 64 4.39 -13.82 0.01
C GLY A 64 5.57 -13.35 -0.86
N GLY A 65 6.34 -14.29 -1.41
CA GLY A 65 7.46 -13.95 -2.30
C GLY A 65 7.00 -13.40 -3.65
N SER A 66 7.78 -12.47 -4.22
CA SER A 66 7.54 -11.98 -5.58
C SER A 66 7.57 -13.13 -6.59
N THR A 67 6.62 -13.07 -7.53
CA THR A 67 6.52 -13.99 -8.67
C THR A 67 6.55 -13.21 -9.99
N ILE A 68 7.06 -11.98 -9.96
CA ILE A 68 7.23 -11.08 -11.11
C ILE A 68 8.72 -10.99 -11.39
N GLU A 69 9.12 -11.29 -12.63
CA GLU A 69 10.53 -11.34 -13.02
C GLU A 69 11.24 -9.98 -12.90
N GLY A 70 12.32 -9.95 -12.11
CA GLY A 70 13.10 -8.75 -11.83
C GLY A 70 12.57 -7.91 -10.67
N LEU A 71 11.47 -8.33 -10.02
CA LEU A 71 11.03 -7.77 -8.75
C LEU A 71 11.30 -8.76 -7.63
N ARG A 72 11.94 -8.31 -6.55
CA ARG A 72 12.12 -9.05 -5.31
C ARG A 72 11.41 -8.33 -4.17
N TYR A 73 10.68 -9.07 -3.34
CA TYR A 73 10.11 -8.52 -2.12
C TYR A 73 11.06 -8.82 -0.97
N ASP A 74 11.25 -7.83 -0.10
CA ASP A 74 12.06 -7.92 1.09
C ASP A 74 11.26 -7.37 2.26
N THR A 75 10.93 -8.25 3.19
CA THR A 75 10.05 -7.98 4.33
C THR A 75 10.80 -8.25 5.64
N ASP A 76 12.13 -8.44 5.59
CA ASP A 76 12.97 -8.53 6.77
C ASP A 76 13.32 -7.11 7.26
N GLY A 77 12.44 -6.58 8.10
CA GLY A 77 12.49 -5.18 8.55
C GLY A 77 11.41 -4.34 7.87
N ASN A 78 11.80 -3.24 7.22
CA ASN A 78 10.86 -2.40 6.50
C ASN A 78 10.48 -3.09 5.17
N ASN A 79 9.18 -3.16 4.88
CA ASN A 79 8.71 -3.72 3.63
C ASN A 79 9.30 -2.95 2.45
N SER A 80 9.93 -3.68 1.53
CA SER A 80 10.51 -3.10 0.33
C SER A 80 10.40 -4.01 -0.89
N ILE A 81 10.31 -3.36 -2.04
CA ILE A 81 10.29 -3.99 -3.35
C ILE A 81 11.52 -3.51 -4.10
N ILE A 82 12.34 -4.46 -4.52
CA ILE A 82 13.58 -4.21 -5.24
C ILE A 82 13.33 -4.56 -6.70
N ASN A 83 13.46 -3.56 -7.56
CA ASN A 83 13.51 -3.72 -8.99
C ASN A 83 14.97 -3.90 -9.43
N GLU A 84 15.35 -5.16 -9.62
CA GLU A 84 16.70 -5.59 -9.97
C GLU A 84 17.09 -5.17 -11.39
N LYS A 85 16.12 -4.89 -12.26
CA LYS A 85 16.37 -4.47 -13.64
C LYS A 85 16.82 -3.01 -13.74
N ASN A 86 16.30 -2.16 -12.84
CA ASN A 86 16.50 -0.71 -12.88
C ASN A 86 17.26 -0.16 -11.66
N SER A 87 17.87 -1.03 -10.84
CA SER A 87 18.58 -0.64 -9.61
C SER A 87 17.75 0.30 -8.72
N LEU A 88 16.47 -0.03 -8.52
CA LEU A 88 15.51 0.82 -7.81
C LEU A 88 14.91 0.05 -6.63
N ILE A 89 14.82 0.69 -5.47
CA ILE A 89 14.20 0.12 -4.27
C ILE A 89 13.06 1.01 -3.82
N LEU A 90 11.86 0.48 -3.75
CA LEU A 90 10.71 1.15 -3.15
C LEU A 90 10.49 0.58 -1.75
N ILE A 91 10.55 1.39 -0.70
CA ILE A 91 10.65 0.93 0.69
C ILE A 91 9.77 1.77 1.62
N GLN A 92 9.22 1.13 2.67
CA GLN A 92 8.70 1.85 3.84
C GLN A 92 9.83 2.55 4.57
N SER A 93 9.68 3.85 4.83
CA SER A 93 10.67 4.64 5.54
C SER A 93 10.13 5.08 6.90
N SER A 94 11.04 5.08 7.88
CA SER A 94 10.81 5.67 9.20
C SER A 94 11.75 6.85 9.44
N SER A 95 12.19 7.50 8.35
CA SER A 95 13.20 8.57 8.42
C SER A 95 12.69 9.82 9.15
N SER A 96 11.37 10.06 9.14
CA SER A 96 10.74 11.13 9.93
C SER A 96 9.23 10.92 10.07
N GLU A 97 8.55 11.76 10.86
CA GLU A 97 7.09 11.76 10.97
C GLU A 97 6.38 12.10 9.64
N PHE A 98 7.07 12.80 8.73
CA PHE A 98 6.49 13.28 7.46
C PHE A 98 6.77 12.37 6.26
N VAL A 99 7.78 11.50 6.36
CA VAL A 99 8.20 10.60 5.28
C VAL A 99 7.92 9.17 5.71
N GLN A 100 7.04 8.50 4.97
CA GLN A 100 6.62 7.13 5.27
C GLN A 100 7.07 6.13 4.20
N TYR A 101 7.43 6.61 3.00
CA TYR A 101 7.93 5.77 1.93
C TYR A 101 9.05 6.47 1.17
N GLU A 102 9.95 5.68 0.62
CA GLU A 102 11.07 6.17 -0.18
C GLU A 102 11.27 5.31 -1.43
N ALA A 103 11.59 5.94 -2.55
CA ALA A 103 12.14 5.29 -3.72
C ALA A 103 13.63 5.65 -3.82
N LEU A 104 14.50 4.65 -3.70
CA LEU A 104 15.95 4.77 -3.73
C LEU A 104 16.44 4.36 -5.11
N ALA A 105 16.88 5.34 -5.90
CA ALA A 105 17.47 5.12 -7.19
C ALA A 105 19.01 5.06 -7.07
N GLU A 106 19.64 4.33 -7.98
CA GLU A 106 21.10 4.30 -8.11
C GLU A 106 21.68 5.72 -8.28
N GLY A 107 22.78 5.98 -7.57
CA GLY A 107 23.49 7.24 -7.64
C GLY A 107 24.09 7.51 -9.02
N THR A 108 24.36 8.78 -9.30
CA THR A 108 25.10 9.22 -10.48
C THR A 108 26.44 9.83 -10.06
N TYR A 109 27.26 10.23 -11.05
CA TYR A 109 28.49 10.97 -10.79
C TYR A 109 28.27 12.27 -10.01
N GLU A 110 27.11 12.91 -10.16
CA GLU A 110 26.77 14.18 -9.50
C GLU A 110 25.97 13.98 -8.21
N GLU A 111 25.18 12.90 -8.14
CA GLU A 111 24.19 12.65 -7.08
C GLU A 111 24.37 11.26 -6.48
N TYR A 112 25.07 11.14 -5.35
CA TYR A 112 25.52 9.82 -4.83
C TYR A 112 24.39 8.96 -4.24
N TYR A 113 23.42 9.59 -3.57
CA TYR A 113 22.20 8.95 -3.04
C TYR A 113 21.00 9.66 -3.61
N ARG A 114 20.13 8.97 -4.37
CA ARG A 114 18.96 9.59 -5.01
C ARG A 114 17.70 9.04 -4.37
N THR A 115 17.12 9.81 -3.45
CA THR A 115 15.99 9.37 -2.64
C THR A 115 14.76 10.23 -2.90
N TYR A 116 13.69 9.63 -3.43
CA TYR A 116 12.39 10.26 -3.57
C TYR A 116 11.53 9.89 -2.37
N GLN A 117 11.08 10.89 -1.64
CA GLN A 117 10.37 10.73 -0.37
C GLN A 117 8.89 10.99 -0.57
N PHE A 118 8.06 10.16 0.06
CA PHE A 118 6.61 10.26 0.02
C PHE A 118 6.03 10.28 1.43
N ASP A 119 4.95 11.03 1.60
CA ASP A 119 4.21 11.07 2.84
C ASP A 119 3.34 9.82 3.06
N LYS A 120 2.59 9.80 4.17
CA LYS A 120 1.70 8.68 4.50
C LYS A 120 0.64 8.39 3.43
N SER A 121 0.25 9.34 2.60
CA SER A 121 -0.73 9.16 1.53
C SER A 121 -0.11 8.69 0.21
N GLY A 122 1.21 8.50 0.19
CA GLY A 122 1.98 8.20 -1.01
C GLY A 122 2.21 9.43 -1.89
N LYS A 123 1.99 10.63 -1.36
CA LYS A 123 2.21 11.88 -2.09
C LYS A 123 3.68 12.28 -2.03
N PHE A 124 4.23 12.67 -3.17
CA PHE A 124 5.61 13.16 -3.25
C PHE A 124 5.84 14.34 -2.29
N TYR A 125 6.85 14.20 -1.44
CA TYR A 125 7.18 15.16 -0.38
C TYR A 125 8.46 15.93 -0.69
N SER A 126 9.54 15.22 -1.06
CA SER A 126 10.81 15.79 -1.51
C SER A 126 11.65 14.77 -2.25
N TYR A 127 12.58 15.28 -3.06
CA TYR A 127 13.74 14.58 -3.52
C TYR A 127 14.95 15.00 -2.69
N TYR A 128 15.67 14.02 -2.15
CA TYR A 128 16.90 14.20 -1.40
C TYR A 128 18.05 13.60 -2.19
N TYR A 129 19.14 14.36 -2.29
CA TYR A 129 20.40 13.83 -2.77
C TYR A 129 21.61 14.49 -2.12
N GLN A 130 22.72 13.76 -2.14
CA GLN A 130 24.02 14.30 -1.73
C GLN A 130 24.88 14.57 -2.96
N LYS A 131 25.38 15.80 -3.06
CA LYS A 131 26.34 16.19 -4.09
C LYS A 131 27.66 15.45 -3.89
N ALA A 132 28.11 14.73 -4.91
CA ALA A 132 29.30 13.89 -4.81
C ALA A 132 30.62 14.68 -4.66
N ASP A 133 30.69 15.91 -5.17
CA ASP A 133 31.89 16.75 -5.17
C ASP A 133 32.13 17.44 -3.81
N VAL A 134 31.06 17.92 -3.17
CA VAL A 134 31.14 18.69 -1.92
C VAL A 134 30.50 18.01 -0.72
N TRP A 135 30.00 16.78 -0.88
CA TRP A 135 29.31 16.00 0.16
C TRP A 135 28.19 16.79 0.85
N LYS A 136 27.48 17.59 0.06
CA LYS A 136 26.43 18.48 0.55
C LYS A 136 25.06 17.89 0.25
N ASP A 137 24.25 17.82 1.29
CA ASP A 137 22.85 17.42 1.21
C ASP A 137 22.01 18.51 0.53
N VAL A 138 21.20 18.09 -0.43
CA VAL A 138 20.33 18.95 -1.22
C VAL A 138 18.93 18.35 -1.26
N TYR A 139 17.94 19.23 -1.14
CA TYR A 139 16.54 18.89 -1.23
C TYR A 139 15.92 19.64 -2.41
N ASP A 140 15.11 18.94 -3.20
CA ASP A 140 14.35 19.49 -4.32
C ASP A 140 12.89 19.05 -4.23
N LYS A 141 11.97 19.94 -4.61
CA LYS A 141 10.53 19.69 -4.68
C LYS A 141 9.93 20.08 -6.03
N SER A 142 10.79 20.23 -7.05
CA SER A 142 10.39 20.61 -8.40
C SER A 142 9.44 19.60 -9.03
N ASP A 143 8.62 20.08 -9.97
CA ASP A 143 7.69 19.22 -10.73
C ASP A 143 8.44 18.15 -11.53
N THR A 144 9.66 18.44 -11.99
CA THR A 144 10.52 17.46 -12.66
C THR A 144 10.83 16.27 -11.75
N ARG A 145 11.22 16.51 -10.49
CA ARG A 145 11.49 15.44 -9.53
C ARG A 145 10.23 14.72 -9.09
N LYS A 146 9.10 15.41 -9.00
CA LYS A 146 7.79 14.79 -8.76
C LYS A 146 7.41 13.81 -9.89
N GLN A 147 7.60 14.19 -11.15
CA GLN A 147 7.33 13.32 -12.31
C GLN A 147 8.27 12.12 -12.36
N GLU A 148 9.55 12.34 -12.05
CA GLU A 148 10.54 11.28 -11.95
C GLU A 148 10.20 10.28 -10.83
N ALA A 149 9.81 10.78 -9.66
CA ALA A 149 9.35 9.96 -8.54
C ALA A 149 8.16 9.08 -8.92
N GLN A 150 7.16 9.66 -9.60
CA GLN A 150 5.99 8.92 -10.06
C GLN A 150 6.39 7.80 -11.02
N ARG A 151 7.22 8.10 -12.02
CA ARG A 151 7.71 7.10 -12.99
C ARG A 151 8.40 5.94 -12.28
N TYR A 152 9.27 6.21 -11.31
CA TYR A 152 9.96 5.17 -10.55
C TYR A 152 9.00 4.32 -9.72
N VAL A 153 8.01 4.94 -9.08
CA VAL A 153 6.96 4.19 -8.38
C VAL A 153 6.21 3.29 -9.36
N ASP A 154 5.76 3.82 -10.50
CA ASP A 154 5.00 3.09 -11.53
C ASP A 154 5.80 1.90 -12.08
N GLU A 155 7.10 2.06 -12.35
CA GLU A 155 7.98 0.97 -12.78
C GLU A 155 8.01 -0.22 -11.80
N VAL A 156 7.79 0.04 -10.51
CA VAL A 156 7.75 -0.99 -9.47
C VAL A 156 6.34 -1.55 -9.29
N ILE A 157 5.33 -0.69 -9.20
CA ILE A 157 3.98 -1.10 -8.79
C ILE A 157 3.11 -1.57 -9.97
N ASP A 158 3.30 -1.06 -11.19
CA ASP A 158 2.44 -1.40 -12.34
C ASP A 158 2.41 -2.91 -12.64
N PRO A 159 3.55 -3.63 -12.64
CA PRO A 159 3.54 -5.08 -12.83
C PRO A 159 2.77 -5.82 -11.74
N ILE A 160 2.83 -5.32 -10.49
CA ILE A 160 2.14 -5.91 -9.33
C ILE A 160 0.64 -5.69 -9.47
N VAL A 161 0.24 -4.45 -9.74
CA VAL A 161 -1.16 -4.09 -9.92
C VAL A 161 -1.78 -4.86 -11.07
N LYS A 162 -1.12 -4.91 -12.23
CA LYS A 162 -1.60 -5.66 -13.40
C LYS A 162 -1.85 -7.14 -13.09
N LYS A 163 -1.05 -7.73 -12.20
CA LYS A 163 -1.18 -9.13 -11.80
C LYS A 163 -2.29 -9.36 -10.77
N MET A 164 -2.50 -8.40 -9.87
CA MET A 164 -3.39 -8.53 -8.71
C MET A 164 -4.74 -7.82 -8.87
N GLU A 165 -4.95 -7.08 -9.96
CA GLU A 165 -6.19 -6.40 -10.25
C GLU A 165 -7.29 -7.40 -10.62
N ILE A 166 -7.93 -7.95 -9.59
CA ILE A 166 -9.05 -8.87 -9.72
C ILE A 166 -10.28 -8.20 -9.15
N LYS A 167 -11.36 -8.14 -9.93
CA LYS A 167 -12.63 -7.58 -9.48
C LYS A 167 -13.30 -8.51 -8.45
N PRO A 168 -13.70 -7.99 -7.28
CA PRO A 168 -14.41 -8.79 -6.28
C PRO A 168 -15.80 -9.19 -6.77
N LYS A 169 -16.26 -10.40 -6.41
CA LYS A 169 -17.64 -10.85 -6.68
C LYS A 169 -18.68 -9.99 -5.94
N VAL A 170 -18.39 -9.68 -4.68
CA VAL A 170 -19.16 -8.76 -3.84
C VAL A 170 -18.30 -7.54 -3.62
N ASN A 171 -18.72 -6.41 -4.19
CA ASN A 171 -18.00 -5.16 -4.08
C ASN A 171 -18.25 -4.51 -2.71
N LEU A 172 -17.20 -4.39 -1.91
CA LEU A 172 -17.20 -3.79 -0.57
C LEU A 172 -16.50 -2.41 -0.55
N GLN A 173 -16.43 -1.70 -1.69
CA GLN A 173 -15.76 -0.39 -1.80
C GLN A 173 -16.21 0.59 -0.72
N TRP A 174 -17.51 0.63 -0.39
CA TRP A 174 -18.02 1.53 0.64
C TRP A 174 -17.37 1.26 2.01
N TRP A 175 -17.19 -0.01 2.39
CA TRP A 175 -16.52 -0.39 3.63
C TRP A 175 -15.02 -0.08 3.58
N PHE A 176 -14.38 -0.31 2.44
CA PHE A 176 -12.98 0.04 2.24
C PHE A 176 -12.75 1.55 2.36
N ASN A 177 -13.54 2.37 1.66
CA ASN A 177 -13.48 3.83 1.73
C ASN A 177 -13.69 4.32 3.16
N LYS A 178 -14.70 3.80 3.85
CA LYS A 178 -14.98 4.17 5.25
C LYS A 178 -13.77 3.94 6.17
N LYS A 179 -12.96 2.92 5.89
CA LYS A 179 -11.79 2.58 6.71
C LYS A 179 -10.54 3.36 6.33
N TYR A 180 -10.34 3.67 5.05
CA TYR A 180 -9.04 4.11 4.55
C TYR A 180 -9.02 5.46 3.84
N GLN A 181 -10.15 6.00 3.40
CA GLN A 181 -10.18 7.16 2.50
C GLN A 181 -9.59 8.42 3.14
N GLU A 182 -9.78 8.61 4.45
CA GLU A 182 -9.25 9.77 5.19
C GLU A 182 -7.73 9.94 5.03
N ARG A 183 -7.00 8.84 4.82
CA ARG A 183 -5.56 8.86 4.61
C ARG A 183 -5.13 9.56 3.32
N PHE A 184 -6.01 9.61 2.32
CA PHE A 184 -5.73 10.06 0.97
C PHE A 184 -6.51 11.32 0.58
N ASN A 185 -7.24 11.93 1.51
CA ASN A 185 -7.97 13.18 1.30
C ASN A 185 -7.16 14.40 1.75
#